data_AF-E5AT64-F1
#
_entry.id   AF-E5AT64-F1
#
_cell.length_a   1.000
_cell.length_b   1.000
_cell.length_c   1.000
_cell.angle_alpha   90.00
_cell.angle_beta   90.00
_cell.angle_gamma   90.00
#
_symmetry.space_group_name_H-M   'P 1'
#
loop_
_entity.id
_entity.type
_entity.pdbx_description
1 polymer ?
#
loop_
_entity_poly.entity_id
_entity_poly.type
_entity_poly.pdbx_seq_one_letter_code
_entity_poly.pdbx_strand_id
1 'polypeptide(L)'
;MSNPDIRSYRTIAGWCNAANEWRACPLLRRIQRGTRLAAPAAVLAIGSSCRMRFSPVEGSRGLLSPTDWRYTVMKGGTGPRHLIFDKSGTHAYLTQELSATVTVFDYAAGRLMQCQVVPLSAPGFRGKVGGGAIHLSPDGRFLYATHRGDANEIVIYSVGADNGRLGLVGRQSSLGSAPREFRIDPRAGGG
;
A
#
# COMPACT_ATOMS: atom_id res chain seq x y z
N MET A 1 27.23 -14.16 5.52
CA MET A 1 26.24 -14.45 4.47
C MET A 1 25.19 -13.35 4.51
N SER A 2 25.24 -12.42 3.55
CA SER A 2 24.50 -11.16 3.54
C SER A 2 23.10 -11.33 2.96
N ASN A 3 22.07 -11.04 3.76
CA ASN A 3 20.66 -11.07 3.38
C ASN A 3 20.32 -9.82 2.52
N PRO A 4 19.85 -9.93 1.27
CA PRO A 4 19.59 -8.76 0.43
C PRO A 4 18.31 -8.04 0.88
N ASP A 5 18.45 -6.73 1.01
CA ASP A 5 17.51 -5.73 1.49
C ASP A 5 16.02 -5.95 1.17
N ILE A 6 15.20 -5.86 2.22
CA ILE A 6 13.76 -5.55 2.13
C ILE A 6 13.64 -4.14 1.55
N ARG A 7 13.49 -4.05 0.22
CA ARG A 7 13.23 -2.79 -0.46
C ARG A 7 11.82 -2.31 -0.12
N SER A 8 11.80 -1.42 0.84
CA SER A 8 10.86 -0.32 0.96
C SER A 8 10.34 0.16 -0.40
N TYR A 9 9.17 -0.30 -0.83
CA TYR A 9 8.53 0.22 -2.04
C TYR A 9 8.12 1.67 -1.78
N ARG A 10 8.79 2.62 -2.45
CA ARG A 10 8.37 4.03 -2.48
C ARG A 10 7.42 4.22 -3.65
N THR A 11 6.15 4.47 -3.35
CA THR A 11 5.19 4.97 -4.34
C THR A 11 5.57 6.41 -4.71
N ILE A 12 5.82 6.69 -5.99
CA ILE A 12 5.93 8.07 -6.50
C ILE A 12 4.53 8.51 -6.90
N ALA A 13 3.97 9.48 -6.17
CA ALA A 13 2.72 10.15 -6.53
C ALA A 13 3.02 11.39 -7.41
N GLY A 14 2.26 11.57 -8.50
CA GLY A 14 2.33 12.75 -9.37
C GLY A 14 0.95 13.39 -9.54
N TRP A 15 0.90 14.69 -9.82
CA TRP A 15 -0.32 15.48 -10.01
C TRP A 15 -0.71 15.58 -11.50
N CYS A 16 -2.01 15.50 -11.79
CA CYS A 16 -2.58 15.85 -13.10
C CYS A 16 -3.75 16.82 -12.88
N ASN A 17 -3.75 17.96 -13.57
CA ASN A 17 -4.86 18.92 -13.53
C ASN A 17 -5.96 18.51 -14.53
N ALA A 18 -7.14 19.12 -14.38
CA ALA A 18 -8.41 18.78 -15.04
C ALA A 18 -8.40 18.69 -16.59
N ALA A 19 -7.31 19.06 -17.26
CA ALA A 19 -7.21 19.14 -18.72
C ALA A 19 -6.45 17.97 -19.41
N ASN A 20 -6.06 16.91 -18.68
CA ASN A 20 -5.39 15.73 -19.26
C ASN A 20 -4.03 15.98 -19.97
N GLU A 21 -3.36 17.10 -19.75
CA GLU A 21 -2.02 17.36 -20.31
C GLU A 21 -0.88 17.01 -19.33
N TRP A 22 0.17 16.35 -19.83
CA TRP A 22 1.33 15.89 -19.04
C TRP A 22 2.50 16.88 -19.10
N ARG A 23 3.08 17.24 -17.95
CA ARG A 23 4.43 17.85 -17.86
C ARG A 23 5.34 16.95 -17.01
N ALA A 24 6.47 16.53 -17.58
CA ALA A 24 7.45 15.69 -16.88
C ALA A 24 8.23 16.50 -15.81
N CYS A 25 8.48 15.88 -14.65
CA CYS A 25 9.44 16.39 -13.68
C CYS A 25 10.88 16.11 -14.17
N PRO A 26 11.78 17.10 -14.33
CA PRO A 26 13.06 16.94 -15.04
C PRO A 26 14.11 16.00 -14.40
N LEU A 27 13.88 15.46 -13.20
CA LEU A 27 14.97 15.01 -12.32
C LEU A 27 15.30 13.50 -12.29
N LEU A 28 14.69 12.63 -13.10
CA LEU A 28 14.82 11.16 -12.92
C LEU A 28 15.68 10.41 -13.97
N ARG A 29 16.75 11.02 -14.48
CA ARG A 29 17.75 10.34 -15.34
C ARG A 29 18.95 9.80 -14.56
N ARG A 30 18.80 8.72 -13.79
CA ARG A 30 19.86 7.72 -13.52
C ARG A 30 19.36 6.71 -12.50
N ILE A 31 19.74 5.45 -12.71
CA ILE A 31 19.87 4.31 -11.79
C ILE A 31 19.23 3.06 -12.43
N GLN A 32 20.08 2.23 -13.03
CA GLN A 32 19.80 0.83 -13.39
C GLN A 32 20.92 -0.04 -12.84
N ARG A 33 20.55 -1.13 -12.13
CA ARG A 33 21.05 -2.51 -12.25
C ARG A 33 20.65 -3.37 -11.04
N GLY A 34 20.16 -4.59 -11.31
CA GLY A 34 20.44 -5.76 -10.47
C GLY A 34 19.26 -6.55 -9.90
N THR A 35 19.07 -7.76 -10.45
CA THR A 35 18.43 -9.01 -9.94
C THR A 35 16.91 -9.23 -10.08
N ARG A 36 16.60 -10.44 -10.59
CA ARG A 36 15.29 -10.98 -10.99
C ARG A 36 14.54 -11.61 -9.82
N LEU A 37 13.34 -11.11 -9.52
CA LEU A 37 12.26 -11.83 -8.86
C LEU A 37 10.93 -11.28 -9.41
N ALA A 38 9.99 -12.18 -9.76
CA ALA A 38 8.65 -11.80 -10.19
C ALA A 38 7.86 -11.29 -8.98
N ALA A 39 7.42 -10.03 -9.03
CA ALA A 39 6.56 -9.42 -8.01
C ALA A 39 5.18 -9.11 -8.61
N PRO A 40 4.08 -9.26 -7.84
CA PRO A 40 2.74 -8.90 -8.29
C PRO A 40 2.62 -7.38 -8.48
N ALA A 41 1.90 -6.98 -9.53
CA ALA A 41 1.66 -5.58 -9.88
C ALA A 41 0.19 -5.25 -9.63
N ALA A 42 -0.09 -4.29 -8.76
CA ALA A 42 -1.44 -3.76 -8.60
C ALA A 42 -1.45 -2.23 -8.55
N VAL A 43 -2.51 -1.68 -9.14
CA VAL A 43 -2.68 -0.26 -9.47
C VAL A 43 -3.86 0.26 -8.66
N LEU A 44 -3.72 1.46 -8.13
CA LEU A 44 -4.76 2.05 -7.31
C LEU A 44 -4.88 3.57 -7.52
N ALA A 45 -6.12 4.03 -7.71
CA ALA A 45 -6.46 5.35 -8.21
C ALA A 45 -7.11 6.26 -7.16
N ILE A 46 -6.78 7.56 -7.17
CA ILE A 46 -7.52 8.63 -6.50
C ILE A 46 -8.13 9.54 -7.57
N GLY A 47 -9.45 9.72 -7.55
CA GLY A 47 -10.18 10.63 -8.47
C GLY A 47 -10.38 10.09 -9.89
N SER A 48 -11.31 10.69 -10.63
CA SER A 48 -12.09 10.17 -11.77
C SER A 48 -11.34 9.53 -12.94
N SER A 49 -10.02 9.60 -12.98
CA SER A 49 -9.17 8.82 -13.89
C SER A 49 -7.70 9.06 -13.53
N CYS A 50 -7.10 8.15 -12.75
CA CYS A 50 -5.66 8.16 -12.49
C CYS A 50 -5.06 6.75 -12.70
N ARG A 51 -3.98 6.68 -13.48
CA ARG A 51 -3.31 5.44 -13.90
C ARG A 51 -1.80 5.59 -13.71
N MET A 52 -1.19 4.73 -12.89
CA MET A 52 0.27 4.62 -12.72
C MET A 52 0.65 3.14 -12.53
N ARG A 53 1.77 2.70 -13.12
CA ARG A 53 2.31 1.33 -13.05
C ARG A 53 3.72 1.35 -12.47
N PHE A 54 4.04 0.35 -11.64
CA PHE A 54 5.42 -0.07 -11.34
C PHE A 54 5.61 -1.49 -11.89
N SER A 55 6.74 -1.77 -12.54
CA SER A 55 7.06 -3.10 -13.07
C SER A 55 8.51 -3.43 -12.73
N PRO A 56 8.78 -4.30 -11.75
CA PRO A 56 10.14 -4.80 -11.51
C PRO A 56 10.34 -6.06 -12.35
N VAL A 57 10.44 -5.93 -13.67
CA VAL A 57 10.88 -7.04 -14.53
C VAL A 57 11.92 -6.51 -15.50
N GLU A 58 13.20 -6.82 -15.25
CA GLU A 58 14.23 -6.77 -16.30
C GLU A 58 13.97 -7.94 -17.26
N GLY A 59 13.13 -7.72 -18.27
CA GLY A 59 12.85 -8.69 -19.32
C GLY A 59 12.03 -8.08 -20.44
N SER A 60 12.69 -7.82 -21.58
CA SER A 60 12.27 -7.41 -22.95
C SER A 60 11.15 -6.40 -23.17
N ARG A 61 10.31 -6.12 -22.19
CA ARG A 61 9.32 -5.04 -22.18
C ARG A 61 9.87 -3.96 -21.26
N GLY A 62 10.15 -2.78 -21.82
CA GLY A 62 10.76 -1.67 -21.10
C GLY A 62 10.01 -1.31 -19.79
N LEU A 63 10.65 -0.48 -18.96
CA LEU A 63 10.16 -0.03 -17.64
C LEU A 63 8.69 0.42 -17.62
N LEU A 64 8.19 0.86 -18.78
CA LEU A 64 6.79 1.17 -19.06
C LEU A 64 6.36 0.39 -20.32
N SER A 65 5.46 -0.57 -20.18
CA SER A 65 4.82 -1.25 -21.31
C SER A 65 3.29 -1.18 -21.20
N PRO A 66 2.56 -1.13 -22.33
CA PRO A 66 1.10 -1.25 -22.32
C PRO A 66 0.64 -2.51 -21.57
N THR A 67 -0.51 -2.40 -20.91
CA THR A 67 -1.24 -3.53 -20.30
C THR A 67 -2.72 -3.36 -20.61
N ASP A 68 -3.42 -4.49 -20.77
CA ASP A 68 -4.83 -4.51 -21.16
C ASP A 68 -5.75 -4.15 -19.98
N TRP A 69 -5.34 -4.45 -18.75
CA TRP A 69 -6.06 -4.13 -17.50
C TRP A 69 -5.44 -2.91 -16.82
N ARG A 70 -6.24 -1.86 -16.57
CA ARG A 70 -5.70 -0.51 -16.31
C ARG A 70 -5.95 0.08 -14.92
N TYR A 71 -6.92 -0.41 -14.16
CA TYR A 71 -7.28 0.16 -12.85
C TYR A 71 -8.30 -0.72 -12.12
N THR A 72 -8.29 -0.64 -10.79
CA THR A 72 -9.39 -1.10 -9.94
C THR A 72 -10.20 0.11 -9.50
N VAL A 73 -11.52 0.04 -9.69
CA VAL A 73 -12.43 1.12 -9.28
C VAL A 73 -12.60 1.06 -7.76
N MET A 74 -12.39 2.21 -7.12
CA MET A 74 -12.61 2.38 -5.68
C MET A 74 -13.84 3.23 -5.44
N LYS A 75 -14.49 3.03 -4.29
CA LYS A 75 -15.56 3.91 -3.84
C LYS A 75 -15.05 5.35 -3.76
N GLY A 76 -15.80 6.29 -4.31
CA GLY A 76 -15.49 7.72 -4.22
C GLY A 76 -15.36 8.19 -2.77
N GLY A 77 -14.50 9.17 -2.53
CA GLY A 77 -14.26 9.73 -1.19
C GLY A 77 -13.40 8.87 -0.26
N THR A 78 -12.87 7.74 -0.72
CA THR A 78 -12.01 6.87 0.12
C THR A 78 -10.56 7.35 0.17
N GLY A 79 -10.02 7.87 -0.92
CA GLY A 79 -8.66 8.41 -0.98
C GLY A 79 -7.55 7.37 -0.90
N PRO A 80 -7.46 6.38 -1.80
CA PRO A 80 -6.29 5.52 -1.96
C PRO A 80 -4.90 6.14 -1.72
N ARG A 81 -4.10 5.51 -0.86
CA ARG A 81 -2.78 6.02 -0.46
C ARG A 81 -1.64 5.02 -0.68
N HIS A 82 -1.42 4.07 0.24
CA HIS A 82 -0.32 3.09 0.14
C HIS A 82 -0.87 1.69 -0.08
N LEU A 83 -0.33 1.00 -1.09
CA LEU A 83 -0.65 -0.38 -1.42
C LEU A 83 0.58 -1.25 -1.18
N ILE A 84 0.39 -2.35 -0.46
CA ILE A 84 1.42 -3.39 -0.26
C ILE A 84 0.84 -4.75 -0.62
N PHE A 85 1.73 -5.70 -0.93
CA PHE A 85 1.38 -7.10 -1.13
C PHE A 85 1.91 -7.94 0.01
N ASP A 86 1.27 -9.08 0.25
CA ASP A 86 1.88 -10.17 1.00
C ASP A 86 3.05 -10.81 0.25
N LYS A 87 3.72 -11.76 0.91
CA LYS A 87 4.89 -12.43 0.34
C LYS A 87 4.54 -13.37 -0.81
N SER A 88 3.39 -14.03 -0.74
CA SER A 88 2.89 -14.91 -1.82
C SER A 88 2.46 -14.12 -3.05
N GLY A 89 2.15 -12.84 -2.87
CA GLY A 89 1.61 -11.97 -3.89
C GLY A 89 0.16 -12.28 -4.25
N THR A 90 -0.55 -12.99 -3.38
CA THR A 90 -1.95 -13.41 -3.57
C THR A 90 -2.93 -12.46 -2.90
N HIS A 91 -2.48 -11.67 -1.92
CA HIS A 91 -3.28 -10.64 -1.27
C HIS A 91 -2.60 -9.28 -1.31
N ALA A 92 -3.40 -8.23 -1.38
CA ALA A 92 -2.94 -6.86 -1.32
C ALA A 92 -3.72 -6.04 -0.30
N TYR A 93 -3.03 -5.09 0.33
CA TYR A 93 -3.56 -4.26 1.40
C TYR A 93 -3.36 -2.79 1.08
N LEU A 94 -4.42 -2.04 1.22
CA LEU A 94 -4.46 -0.63 0.86
C LEU A 94 -4.92 0.22 2.04
N THR A 95 -4.15 1.23 2.44
CA THR A 95 -4.68 2.37 3.21
C THR A 95 -5.45 3.36 2.35
N GLN A 96 -6.63 3.72 2.82
CA GLN A 96 -7.47 4.78 2.27
C GLN A 96 -7.37 5.99 3.20
N GLU A 97 -6.77 7.06 2.70
CA GLU A 97 -6.47 8.29 3.45
C GLU A 97 -7.72 8.97 3.96
N LEU A 98 -8.68 9.24 3.08
CA LEU A 98 -9.83 10.09 3.40
C LEU A 98 -10.89 9.37 4.23
N SER A 99 -11.08 8.06 4.00
CA SER A 99 -12.02 7.24 4.78
C SER A 99 -11.40 6.58 6.02
N ALA A 100 -10.08 6.67 6.20
CA ALA A 100 -9.33 5.96 7.26
C ALA A 100 -9.71 4.48 7.38
N THR A 101 -9.66 3.79 6.25
CA THR A 101 -9.95 2.35 6.14
C THR A 101 -8.76 1.62 5.53
N VAL A 102 -8.66 0.32 5.81
CA VAL A 102 -7.81 -0.60 5.05
C VAL A 102 -8.70 -1.46 4.15
N THR A 103 -8.43 -1.46 2.86
CA THR A 103 -9.06 -2.38 1.90
C THR A 103 -8.15 -3.57 1.67
N VAL A 104 -8.70 -4.77 1.78
CA VAL A 104 -8.03 -6.04 1.46
C VAL A 104 -8.55 -6.51 0.11
N PHE A 105 -7.62 -6.98 -0.71
CA PHE A 105 -7.90 -7.55 -2.02
C PHE A 105 -7.30 -8.95 -2.14
N ASP A 106 -8.04 -9.82 -2.81
CA ASP A 106 -7.45 -10.96 -3.48
C ASP A 106 -6.83 -10.49 -4.80
N TYR A 107 -5.68 -11.04 -5.14
CA TYR A 107 -4.95 -10.72 -6.36
C TYR A 107 -4.71 -11.95 -7.21
N ALA A 108 -5.23 -11.91 -8.44
CA ALA A 108 -5.02 -12.95 -9.43
C ALA A 108 -4.89 -12.32 -10.82
N ALA A 109 -3.89 -12.76 -11.59
CA ALA A 109 -3.70 -12.38 -12.99
C ALA A 109 -3.78 -10.86 -13.27
N GLY A 110 -3.16 -10.04 -12.42
CA GLY A 110 -3.16 -8.57 -12.59
C GLY A 110 -4.41 -7.86 -12.06
N ARG A 111 -5.38 -8.58 -11.48
CA ARG A 111 -6.64 -8.03 -11.00
C ARG A 111 -6.70 -8.04 -9.48
N LEU A 112 -7.01 -6.89 -8.90
CA LEU A 112 -7.40 -6.77 -7.49
C LEU A 112 -8.92 -6.96 -7.35
N MET A 113 -9.33 -7.87 -6.50
CA MET A 113 -10.72 -8.18 -6.17
C MET A 113 -10.95 -7.86 -4.69
N GLN A 114 -11.74 -6.83 -4.39
CA GLN A 114 -11.94 -6.40 -3.01
C GLN A 114 -12.66 -7.50 -2.21
N CYS A 115 -12.05 -7.99 -1.14
CA CYS A 115 -12.63 -9.04 -0.29
C CYS A 115 -13.00 -8.54 1.13
N GLN A 116 -12.41 -7.42 1.58
CA GLN A 116 -12.68 -6.85 2.90
C GLN A 116 -12.40 -5.34 2.93
N VAL A 117 -13.13 -4.60 3.76
CA VAL A 117 -12.79 -3.23 4.16
C VAL A 117 -12.90 -3.16 5.69
N VAL A 118 -11.86 -2.69 6.37
CA VAL A 118 -11.85 -2.52 7.83
C VAL A 118 -11.55 -1.07 8.21
N PRO A 119 -12.23 -0.51 9.23
CA PRO A 119 -11.96 0.84 9.71
C PRO A 119 -10.70 0.87 10.56
N LEU A 120 -9.86 1.90 10.39
CA LEU A 120 -8.77 2.19 11.31
C LEU A 120 -9.32 2.70 12.66
N SER A 121 -10.34 3.56 12.59
CA SER A 121 -11.00 4.13 13.76
C SER A 121 -11.65 3.07 14.66
N ALA A 122 -11.62 3.32 15.97
CA ALA A 122 -12.41 2.56 16.92
C ALA A 122 -13.93 2.78 16.69
N PRO A 123 -14.79 1.80 17.04
CA PRO A 123 -16.24 2.00 17.02
C PRO A 123 -16.65 3.25 17.78
N GLY A 124 -17.47 4.10 17.16
CA GLY A 124 -17.96 5.34 17.78
C GLY A 124 -16.94 6.49 17.84
N PHE A 125 -15.74 6.35 17.28
CA PHE A 125 -14.76 7.43 17.22
C PHE A 125 -15.34 8.67 16.51
N ARG A 126 -15.16 9.83 17.15
CA ARG A 126 -15.56 11.14 16.61
C ARG A 126 -14.32 12.02 16.57
N GLY A 127 -13.94 12.44 15.38
CA GLY A 127 -12.76 13.28 15.18
C GLY A 127 -12.32 13.28 13.73
N LYS A 128 -11.26 14.03 13.45
CA LYS A 128 -10.57 14.00 12.16
C LYS A 128 -9.93 12.64 11.98
N VAL A 129 -10.12 12.09 10.79
CA VAL A 129 -9.59 10.78 10.41
C VAL A 129 -8.60 10.93 9.26
N GLY A 130 -7.65 10.01 9.20
CA GLY A 130 -6.66 9.99 8.12
C GLY A 130 -5.88 8.68 8.06
N GLY A 131 -6.05 7.89 7.00
CA GLY A 131 -5.18 6.74 6.75
C GLY A 131 -3.76 7.18 6.38
N GLY A 132 -2.75 6.50 6.90
CA GLY A 132 -1.34 6.80 6.63
C GLY A 132 -0.58 5.61 6.04
N ALA A 133 0.51 5.23 6.71
CA ALA A 133 1.38 4.15 6.26
C ALA A 133 0.81 2.78 6.59
N ILE A 134 1.29 1.76 5.87
CA ILE A 134 0.87 0.37 6.02
C ILE A 134 2.07 -0.55 5.81
N HIS A 135 2.29 -1.46 6.75
CA HIS A 135 3.39 -2.41 6.72
C HIS A 135 2.95 -3.77 7.27
N LEU A 136 3.40 -4.84 6.62
CA LEU A 136 3.33 -6.19 7.16
C LEU A 136 4.54 -6.45 8.05
N SER A 137 4.36 -7.26 9.10
CA SER A 137 5.47 -7.86 9.84
C SER A 137 6.34 -8.71 8.90
N PRO A 138 7.64 -8.91 9.24
CA PRO A 138 8.52 -9.75 8.44
C PRO A 138 8.02 -11.18 8.26
N ASP A 139 7.23 -11.73 9.18
CA ASP A 139 6.61 -13.05 9.08
C ASP A 139 5.26 -13.05 8.35
N GLY A 140 4.69 -11.89 8.03
CA GLY A 140 3.40 -11.72 7.36
C GLY A 140 2.17 -11.96 8.24
N ARG A 141 2.33 -12.27 9.54
CA ARG A 141 1.21 -12.58 10.44
C ARG A 141 0.47 -11.36 10.96
N PHE A 142 1.10 -10.18 10.91
CA PHE A 142 0.52 -8.94 11.40
C PHE A 142 0.62 -7.83 10.37
N LEU A 143 -0.40 -6.99 10.33
CA LEU A 143 -0.46 -5.77 9.54
C LEU A 143 -0.61 -4.56 10.46
N TYR A 144 0.23 -3.56 10.23
CA TYR A 144 0.27 -2.31 10.98
C TYR A 144 -0.09 -1.17 10.05
N ALA A 145 -1.06 -0.36 10.45
CA ALA A 145 -1.48 0.80 9.68
C ALA A 145 -1.60 2.04 10.56
N THR A 146 -1.12 3.20 10.09
CA THR A 146 -1.24 4.43 10.87
C THR A 146 -2.58 5.10 10.66
N HIS A 147 -3.16 5.57 11.76
CA HIS A 147 -4.36 6.39 11.83
C HIS A 147 -3.98 7.77 12.35
N ARG A 148 -4.03 8.76 11.46
CA ARG A 148 -3.75 10.17 11.69
C ARG A 148 -5.04 10.92 12.00
N GLY A 149 -4.90 12.17 12.42
CA GLY A 149 -6.01 13.03 12.78
C GLY A 149 -6.03 13.17 14.29
N ASP A 150 -7.17 12.94 14.92
CA ASP A 150 -7.28 13.13 16.36
C ASP A 150 -6.83 11.87 17.13
N ALA A 151 -6.87 10.69 16.51
CA ALA A 151 -6.47 9.41 17.15
C ALA A 151 -4.94 9.24 17.29
N ASN A 152 -4.17 9.60 16.26
CA ASN A 152 -2.71 9.51 16.21
C ASN A 152 -2.13 8.19 16.74
N GLU A 153 -2.50 7.09 16.10
CA GLU A 153 -2.20 5.73 16.55
C GLU A 153 -1.69 4.82 15.40
N ILE A 154 -1.12 3.69 15.78
CA ILE A 154 -0.84 2.54 14.93
C ILE A 154 -1.89 1.48 15.26
N VAL A 155 -2.69 1.11 14.27
CA VAL A 155 -3.69 0.05 14.36
C VAL A 155 -3.05 -1.26 13.93
N ILE A 156 -3.26 -2.30 14.74
CA ILE A 156 -2.62 -3.61 14.59
C ILE A 156 -3.70 -4.64 14.24
N TYR A 157 -3.48 -5.35 13.15
CA TYR A 157 -4.32 -6.45 12.69
C TYR A 157 -3.52 -7.74 12.63
N SER A 158 -4.18 -8.85 12.95
CA SER A 158 -3.76 -10.19 12.56
C SER A 158 -4.15 -10.43 11.11
N VAL A 159 -3.34 -11.21 10.40
CA VAL A 159 -3.57 -11.61 9.01
C VAL A 159 -3.95 -13.10 9.00
N GLY A 160 -5.13 -13.41 8.47
CA GLY A 160 -5.58 -14.79 8.30
C GLY A 160 -4.68 -15.53 7.30
N ALA A 161 -4.12 -16.66 7.72
CA ALA A 161 -3.15 -17.42 6.93
C ALA A 161 -3.71 -17.92 5.58
N ASP A 162 -5.00 -18.27 5.54
CA ASP A 162 -5.62 -18.89 4.35
C ASP A 162 -6.29 -17.89 3.41
N ASN A 163 -6.67 -16.71 3.91
CA ASN A 163 -7.56 -15.79 3.18
C ASN A 163 -7.08 -14.34 3.21
N GLY A 164 -5.94 -14.05 3.85
CA GLY A 164 -5.36 -12.72 3.96
C GLY A 164 -6.21 -11.70 4.72
N ARG A 165 -7.34 -12.10 5.31
CA ARG A 165 -8.29 -11.16 5.97
C ARG A 165 -7.72 -10.64 7.27
N LEU A 166 -8.09 -9.40 7.59
CA LEU A 166 -7.63 -8.69 8.77
C LEU A 166 -8.60 -8.89 9.94
N GLY A 167 -8.05 -9.28 11.09
CA GLY A 167 -8.72 -9.27 12.39
C GLY A 167 -8.06 -8.27 13.33
N LEU A 168 -8.81 -7.34 13.92
CA LEU A 168 -8.26 -6.33 14.83
C LEU A 168 -7.62 -7.01 16.05
N VAL A 169 -6.37 -6.64 16.33
CA VAL A 169 -5.62 -7.09 17.52
C VAL A 169 -5.56 -5.98 18.57
N GLY A 170 -5.27 -4.76 18.14
CA GLY A 170 -5.10 -3.65 19.06
C GLY A 170 -4.77 -2.33 18.40
N ARG A 171 -4.56 -1.32 19.23
CA ARG A 171 -4.18 0.05 18.84
C ARG A 171 -3.10 0.53 19.78
N GLN A 172 -2.10 1.20 19.23
CA GLN A 172 -0.98 1.74 19.98
C GLN A 172 -0.84 3.23 19.68
N SER A 173 -0.86 4.08 20.71
CA SER A 173 -0.58 5.51 20.53
C SER A 173 0.77 5.70 19.86
N SER A 174 0.85 6.62 18.90
CA SER A 174 2.11 7.02 18.29
C SER A 174 2.96 7.92 19.20
N LEU A 175 2.42 8.33 20.36
CA LEU A 175 3.01 9.30 21.29
C LEU A 175 3.36 10.66 20.65
N GLY A 176 2.80 10.93 19.48
CA GLY A 176 3.01 12.15 18.71
C GLY A 176 1.78 12.49 17.88
N SER A 177 1.98 13.33 16.86
CA SER A 177 0.90 13.78 15.99
C SER A 177 1.14 13.38 14.53
N ALA A 178 0.06 13.06 13.85
CA ALA A 178 0.01 12.70 12.44
C ALA A 178 1.09 11.70 11.99
N PRO A 179 1.16 10.47 12.56
CA PRO A 179 2.12 9.44 12.17
C PRO A 179 1.95 9.08 10.69
N ARG A 180 2.73 9.74 9.82
CA ARG A 180 2.56 9.69 8.36
C ARG A 180 3.24 8.49 7.73
N GLU A 181 4.32 8.04 8.36
CA GLU A 181 5.20 6.95 7.93
C GLU A 181 5.90 6.28 9.11
N PHE A 182 6.26 5.00 8.94
CA PHE A 182 7.13 4.24 9.86
C PHE A 182 7.80 3.08 9.11
N ARG A 183 8.72 2.38 9.77
CA ARG A 183 9.33 1.13 9.26
C ARG A 183 9.44 0.12 10.40
N ILE A 184 9.35 -1.16 10.05
CA ILE A 184 9.57 -2.27 10.98
C ILE A 184 11.02 -2.72 10.78
N ASP A 185 11.77 -2.85 11.87
CA ASP A 185 13.11 -3.43 11.83
C ASP A 185 12.99 -4.89 11.35
N PRO A 186 13.68 -5.29 10.26
CA PRO A 186 13.65 -6.67 9.76
C PRO A 186 14.10 -7.71 10.80
N ARG A 187 14.84 -7.31 11.84
CA ARG A 187 15.34 -8.19 12.90
C ARG A 187 14.35 -8.42 14.04
N ALA A 188 13.26 -7.64 14.12
CA ALA A 188 12.32 -7.66 15.24
C ALA A 188 11.45 -8.94 15.36
N GLY A 189 11.82 -10.04 14.69
CA GLY A 189 11.12 -11.33 14.73
C GLY A 189 12.02 -12.56 14.86
N GLY A 190 13.31 -12.39 15.16
CA GLY A 190 14.25 -13.50 15.40
C GLY A 190 14.44 -13.76 16.89
N GLY A 191 13.68 -14.71 17.42
CA GLY A 191 14.04 -15.45 18.64
C GLY A 191 14.79 -16.72 18.27
#